data_AF-A0A9D8ZG47-F1
#
_entry.id   AF-A0A9D8ZG47-F1
#
_cell.length_a   1.000
_cell.length_b   1.000
_cell.length_c   1.000
_cell.angle_alpha   90.00
_cell.angle_beta   90.00
_cell.angle_gamma   90.00
#
_symmetry.space_group_name_H-M   'P 1'
#
loop_
_entity.id
_entity.type
_entity.pdbx_description
1 polymer ?
#
loop_
_entity_poly.entity_id
_entity_poly.type
_entity_poly.pdbx_seq_one_letter_code
_entity_poly.pdbx_strand_id
1 'polypeptide(L)'
;MFAIFKNLKGDKAIWGVVALLALFSFLPVYSASTNLVYVNGDGTTFGHLVKHAVLLFLGFGIIYAVHRIPTHYFKGLSIIAMPIVILLLIYTLTVETRIGGVTANRWIKIPLVGVNFQTSTLASVVLMIWIARYLTKIKDVKITFKESILPLWLPVALVVLLILPENFSTAAIISLMVLVLCFLGGYPLKYLFAMVATGIVFAGMFLFVLFKAPEVLPQRAGTWKSRIETFIHPEQADKDDLHQLTLAQIAVAEGGVVGKGAGKSVMKNMLSQSTSDFIFAIIIEEYGLLGGGALLFFYLLLLFRIVVVAHSSKTVFSKLLVIGVGLPIVFQAFINMAVVVQLFPVTGQPLPLISMGGTSIWMTCMAIGIVLSASNKKENLEEQSHGIDETNPLEVLSGQL
;
A
#
# COMPACT_ATOMS: atom_id res chain seq x y z
N MET A 1 32.09 -7.29 1.19
CA MET A 1 30.87 -7.34 0.36
C MET A 1 30.22 -8.75 0.32
N PHE A 2 30.97 -9.84 0.11
CA PHE A 2 30.43 -11.21 0.07
C PHE A 2 29.76 -11.73 1.37
N ALA A 3 30.17 -11.26 2.54
CA ALA A 3 29.59 -11.70 3.82
C ALA A 3 28.14 -11.20 4.05
N ILE A 4 27.77 -10.03 3.48
CA ILE A 4 26.42 -9.47 3.62
C ILE A 4 25.42 -10.29 2.80
N PHE A 5 25.79 -10.69 1.57
CA PHE A 5 24.95 -11.55 0.72
C PHE A 5 24.70 -12.95 1.31
N LYS A 6 25.59 -13.44 2.19
CA LYS A 6 25.38 -14.70 2.91
C LYS A 6 24.27 -14.60 3.97
N ASN A 7 24.01 -13.40 4.47
CA ASN A 7 23.01 -13.12 5.49
C ASN A 7 21.64 -12.73 4.92
N LEU A 8 21.55 -12.43 3.61
CA LEU A 8 20.29 -12.18 2.92
C LEU A 8 19.61 -13.52 2.63
N LYS A 9 18.70 -13.92 3.52
CA LYS A 9 17.87 -15.12 3.36
C LYS A 9 16.58 -14.78 2.57
N GLY A 10 15.90 -15.82 2.08
CA GLY A 10 14.68 -15.68 1.28
C GLY A 10 14.94 -15.51 -0.22
N ASP A 11 13.95 -14.97 -0.93
CA ASP A 11 13.92 -14.92 -2.38
C ASP A 11 14.86 -13.83 -2.93
N LYS A 12 15.94 -14.26 -3.59
CA LYS A 12 16.95 -13.33 -4.13
C LYS A 12 16.42 -12.44 -5.24
N ALA A 13 15.43 -12.90 -6.01
CA ALA A 13 14.87 -12.09 -7.08
C ALA A 13 14.00 -10.95 -6.51
N ILE A 14 13.26 -11.20 -5.42
CA ILE A 14 12.51 -10.13 -4.73
C ILE A 14 13.48 -9.06 -4.20
N TRP A 15 14.59 -9.46 -3.56
CA TRP A 15 15.65 -8.52 -3.16
C TRP A 15 16.16 -7.68 -4.35
N GLY A 16 16.45 -8.33 -5.48
CA GLY A 16 16.93 -7.66 -6.69
C GLY A 16 15.93 -6.65 -7.24
N VAL A 17 14.66 -7.03 -7.39
CA VAL A 17 13.61 -6.13 -7.90
C VAL A 17 13.39 -4.93 -6.99
N VAL A 18 13.32 -5.16 -5.68
CA VAL A 18 13.11 -4.10 -4.69
C VAL A 18 14.28 -3.12 -4.68
N ALA A 19 15.51 -3.61 -4.79
CA ALA A 19 16.70 -2.78 -4.95
C ALA A 19 16.67 -1.98 -6.26
N LEU A 20 16.28 -2.59 -7.38
CA LEU A 20 16.18 -1.89 -8.67
C LEU A 20 15.10 -0.81 -8.66
N LEU A 21 13.91 -1.09 -8.10
CA LEU A 21 12.86 -0.09 -7.93
C LEU A 21 13.34 1.07 -7.07
N ALA A 22 13.94 0.77 -5.91
CA ALA A 22 14.45 1.80 -5.01
C ALA A 22 15.56 2.65 -5.64
N LEU A 23 16.50 2.04 -6.38
CA LEU A 23 17.54 2.76 -7.11
C LEU A 23 16.95 3.63 -8.23
N PHE A 24 16.02 3.08 -9.00
CA PHE A 24 15.33 3.81 -10.05
C PHE A 24 14.60 5.03 -9.50
N SER A 25 14.01 4.94 -8.30
CA SER A 25 13.26 6.04 -7.67
C SER A 25 14.06 7.34 -7.48
N PHE A 26 15.39 7.28 -7.32
CA PHE A 26 16.21 8.47 -7.12
C PHE A 26 16.13 9.43 -8.29
N LEU A 27 16.04 8.92 -9.53
CA LEU A 27 16.04 9.75 -10.73
C LEU A 27 14.77 10.61 -10.84
N PRO A 28 13.54 10.04 -10.87
CA PRO A 28 12.32 10.82 -10.94
C PRO A 28 12.08 11.64 -9.66
N VAL A 29 12.48 11.16 -8.47
CA VAL A 29 12.35 11.93 -7.23
C VAL A 29 13.25 13.16 -7.25
N TYR A 30 14.51 13.03 -7.68
CA TYR A 30 15.40 14.17 -7.82
C TYR A 30 14.85 15.18 -8.82
N SER A 31 14.36 14.71 -9.98
CA SER A 31 13.77 15.59 -10.97
C SER A 31 12.51 16.30 -10.44
N ALA A 32 11.55 15.55 -9.92
CA ALA A 32 10.28 16.10 -9.45
C ALA A 32 10.45 17.01 -8.21
N SER A 33 11.50 16.82 -7.41
CA SER A 33 11.79 17.68 -6.25
C SER A 33 12.06 19.14 -6.61
N THR A 34 12.36 19.46 -7.88
CA THR A 34 12.48 20.86 -8.33
C THR A 34 11.18 21.63 -8.13
N ASN A 35 10.02 20.98 -8.25
CA ASN A 35 8.73 21.59 -7.98
C ASN A 35 8.65 22.11 -6.54
N LEU A 36 8.97 21.25 -5.57
CA LEU A 36 8.90 21.58 -4.14
C LEU A 36 9.78 22.79 -3.78
N VAL A 37 10.92 22.92 -4.46
CA VAL A 37 11.91 23.95 -4.15
C VAL A 37 11.61 25.25 -4.86
N TYR A 38 11.37 25.22 -6.17
CA TYR A 38 11.23 26.43 -6.99
C TYR A 38 9.80 26.96 -7.07
N VAL A 39 8.80 26.12 -6.78
CA VAL A 39 7.37 26.50 -6.81
C VAL A 39 6.85 26.71 -5.39
N ASN A 40 7.10 25.75 -4.48
CA ASN A 40 6.59 25.82 -3.11
C ASN A 40 7.55 26.53 -2.14
N GLY A 41 8.79 26.82 -2.57
CA GLY A 41 9.81 27.47 -1.72
C GLY A 41 10.32 26.59 -0.58
N ASP A 42 10.15 25.27 -0.66
CA ASP A 42 10.46 24.34 0.43
C ASP A 42 11.81 23.63 0.24
N GLY A 43 12.81 24.05 1.02
CA GLY A 43 14.10 23.38 1.16
C GLY A 43 14.98 23.41 -0.09
N THR A 44 15.75 22.34 -0.31
CA THR A 44 16.63 22.19 -1.48
C THR A 44 16.37 20.85 -2.17
N THR A 45 16.64 20.76 -3.47
CA THR A 45 16.39 19.54 -4.27
C THR A 45 17.23 18.39 -3.74
N PHE A 46 18.49 18.70 -3.43
CA PHE A 46 19.40 17.78 -2.76
C PHE A 46 18.90 17.38 -1.37
N GLY A 47 18.35 18.31 -0.58
CA GLY A 47 17.76 18.00 0.73
C GLY A 47 16.60 17.00 0.65
N HIS A 48 15.71 17.16 -0.32
CA HIS A 48 14.62 16.20 -0.56
C HIS A 48 15.14 14.84 -1.05
N LEU A 49 16.17 14.83 -1.90
CA LEU A 49 16.83 13.59 -2.32
C LEU A 49 17.47 12.86 -1.13
N VAL A 50 18.16 13.59 -0.24
CA VAL A 50 18.76 13.03 0.99
C VAL A 50 17.68 12.49 1.92
N LYS A 51 16.56 13.20 2.10
CA LYS A 51 15.40 12.69 2.87
C LYS A 51 14.89 11.38 2.28
N HIS A 52 14.72 11.31 0.96
CA HIS A 52 14.30 10.08 0.27
C HIS A 52 15.32 8.94 0.44
N ALA A 53 16.61 9.25 0.33
CA ALA A 53 17.69 8.30 0.55
C ALA A 53 17.68 7.73 1.97
N VAL A 54 17.46 8.57 2.99
CA VAL A 54 17.35 8.15 4.40
C VAL A 54 16.10 7.28 4.59
N LEU A 55 14.95 7.66 4.02
CA LEU A 55 13.73 6.87 4.09
C LEU A 55 13.91 5.47 3.48
N LEU A 56 14.54 5.40 2.29
CA LEU A 56 14.87 4.12 1.65
C LEU A 56 15.86 3.33 2.48
N PHE A 57 16.95 3.94 2.95
CA PHE A 57 17.96 3.26 3.76
C PHE A 57 17.36 2.64 5.02
N LEU A 58 16.56 3.41 5.77
CA LEU A 58 15.81 2.91 6.93
C LEU A 58 14.80 1.82 6.52
N GLY A 59 14.12 1.98 5.39
CA GLY A 59 13.24 0.97 4.80
C GLY A 59 13.96 -0.35 4.54
N PHE A 60 15.12 -0.34 3.91
CA PHE A 60 15.95 -1.54 3.72
C PHE A 60 16.43 -2.13 5.05
N GLY A 61 16.69 -1.30 6.06
CA GLY A 61 16.90 -1.73 7.44
C GLY A 61 15.71 -2.51 8.00
N ILE A 62 14.49 -2.03 7.76
CA ILE A 62 13.24 -2.72 8.14
C ILE A 62 13.10 -4.05 7.38
N ILE A 63 13.35 -4.10 6.07
CA ILE A 63 13.36 -5.37 5.32
C ILE A 63 14.34 -6.34 5.97
N TYR A 64 15.55 -5.85 6.28
CA TYR A 64 16.60 -6.66 6.89
C TYR A 64 16.24 -7.16 8.31
N ALA A 65 15.56 -6.35 9.13
CA ALA A 65 15.09 -6.78 10.43
C ALA A 65 13.95 -7.81 10.33
N VAL A 66 12.94 -7.51 9.51
CA VAL A 66 11.70 -8.30 9.43
C VAL A 66 11.91 -9.64 8.74
N HIS A 67 12.76 -9.73 7.69
CA HIS A 67 13.00 -11.01 7.01
C HIS A 67 13.71 -12.06 7.88
N ARG A 68 14.24 -11.66 9.04
CA ARG A 68 14.88 -12.56 10.02
C ARG A 68 13.90 -13.09 11.07
N ILE A 69 12.68 -12.56 11.12
CA ILE A 69 11.66 -13.02 12.06
C ILE A 69 11.03 -14.29 11.47
N PRO A 70 11.00 -15.40 12.21
CA PRO A 70 10.33 -16.61 11.75
C PRO A 70 8.86 -16.41 11.41
N THR A 71 8.45 -17.04 10.32
CA THR A 71 7.15 -16.78 9.71
C THR A 71 6.00 -17.13 10.63
N HIS A 72 6.11 -18.20 11.41
CA HIS A 72 5.08 -18.60 12.37
C HIS A 72 4.78 -17.54 13.44
N TYR A 73 5.74 -16.69 13.83
CA TYR A 73 5.52 -15.64 14.84
C TYR A 73 4.58 -14.54 14.38
N PHE A 74 4.44 -14.30 13.08
CA PHE A 74 3.50 -13.28 12.59
C PHE A 74 2.05 -13.58 12.97
N LYS A 75 1.68 -14.84 13.22
CA LYS A 75 0.35 -15.20 13.76
C LYS A 75 0.13 -14.56 15.13
N GLY A 76 1.01 -14.83 16.09
CA GLY A 76 0.90 -14.28 17.45
C GLY A 76 1.05 -12.77 17.47
N LEU A 77 1.99 -12.23 16.68
CA LEU A 77 2.21 -10.79 16.56
C LEU A 77 0.97 -10.06 16.04
N SER A 78 0.21 -10.65 15.10
CA SER A 78 -1.04 -10.05 14.61
C SER A 78 -2.09 -9.88 15.71
N ILE A 79 -2.12 -10.78 16.71
CA ILE A 79 -3.09 -10.72 17.80
C ILE A 79 -2.83 -9.53 18.71
N ILE A 80 -1.54 -9.28 19.00
CA ILE A 80 -1.10 -8.14 19.80
C ILE A 80 -1.18 -6.84 19.00
N ALA A 81 -0.79 -6.87 17.72
CA ALA A 81 -0.74 -5.69 16.88
C ALA A 81 -2.13 -5.16 16.48
N MET A 82 -3.15 -6.03 16.36
CA MET A 82 -4.50 -5.63 15.95
C MET A 82 -5.14 -4.56 16.87
N PRO A 83 -5.24 -4.75 18.21
CA PRO A 83 -5.78 -3.71 19.09
C PRO A 83 -4.91 -2.44 19.05
N ILE A 84 -3.59 -2.56 18.92
CA ILE A 84 -2.68 -1.41 18.83
C ILE A 84 -3.00 -0.58 17.58
N VAL A 85 -3.16 -1.20 16.40
CA VAL A 85 -3.47 -0.44 15.18
C VAL A 85 -4.87 0.17 15.21
N ILE A 86 -5.85 -0.49 15.83
CA ILE A 86 -7.18 0.08 16.03
C ILE A 86 -7.11 1.32 16.92
N LEU A 87 -6.40 1.26 18.05
CA LEU A 87 -6.18 2.41 18.94
C LEU A 87 -5.44 3.54 18.21
N LEU A 88 -4.42 3.22 17.41
CA LEU A 88 -3.71 4.20 16.59
C LEU A 88 -4.62 4.86 15.54
N LEU A 89 -5.51 4.10 14.90
CA LEU A 89 -6.48 4.64 13.95
C LEU A 89 -7.46 5.60 14.63
N ILE A 90 -8.01 5.20 15.78
CA ILE A 90 -8.88 6.05 16.60
C ILE A 90 -8.15 7.34 16.98
N TYR A 91 -6.92 7.22 17.50
CA TYR A 91 -6.09 8.37 17.85
C TYR A 91 -5.86 9.31 16.66
N THR A 92 -5.53 8.79 15.48
CA THR A 92 -5.33 9.66 14.31
C THR A 92 -6.58 10.37 13.86
N LEU A 93 -7.76 9.76 13.98
CA LEU A 93 -9.02 10.39 13.62
C LEU A 93 -9.39 11.54 14.57
N THR A 94 -9.06 11.43 15.85
CA THR A 94 -9.38 12.46 16.84
C THR A 94 -8.38 13.60 16.90
N VAL A 95 -7.14 13.37 16.44
CA VAL A 95 -6.10 14.40 16.45
C VAL A 95 -6.05 15.15 15.13
N GLU A 96 -6.33 16.45 15.21
CA GLU A 96 -6.14 17.35 14.07
C GLU A 96 -4.66 17.58 13.78
N THR A 97 -4.20 17.10 12.63
CA THR A 97 -2.87 17.46 12.12
C THR A 97 -2.97 18.36 10.91
N ARG A 98 -2.30 19.52 10.96
CA ARG A 98 -2.15 20.43 9.81
C ARG A 98 -0.84 20.12 9.08
N ILE A 99 -0.95 19.79 7.79
CA ILE A 99 0.19 19.55 6.89
C ILE A 99 -0.05 20.35 5.61
N GLY A 100 0.88 21.23 5.25
CA GLY A 100 0.78 22.05 4.02
C GLY A 100 -0.43 22.98 3.97
N GLY A 101 -0.92 23.46 5.12
CA GLY A 101 -2.12 24.30 5.20
C GLY A 101 -3.47 23.55 5.17
N VAL A 102 -3.46 22.23 4.96
CA VAL A 102 -4.66 21.38 4.96
C VAL A 102 -4.76 20.58 6.26
N THR A 103 -5.93 20.60 6.90
CA THR A 103 -6.23 19.75 8.06
C THR A 103 -6.52 18.33 7.59
N ALA A 104 -5.76 17.36 8.09
CA ALA A 104 -5.93 15.96 7.75
C ALA A 104 -5.67 15.07 8.97
N ASN A 105 -6.68 14.33 9.43
CA ASN A 105 -6.63 13.54 10.66
C ASN A 105 -6.17 12.11 10.35
N ARG A 106 -5.05 11.97 9.63
CA ARG A 106 -4.58 10.67 9.10
C ARG A 106 -3.11 10.36 9.39
N TRP A 107 -2.40 11.29 10.02
CA TRP A 107 -0.95 11.19 10.20
C TRP A 107 -0.55 11.50 11.64
N ILE A 108 0.48 10.80 12.11
CA ILE A 108 1.18 11.11 13.36
C ILE A 108 2.52 11.73 12.96
N LYS A 109 2.80 12.96 13.38
CA LYS A 109 4.12 13.56 13.20
C LYS A 109 5.09 12.90 14.17
N ILE A 110 6.13 12.22 13.67
CA ILE A 110 7.21 11.68 14.51
C ILE A 110 8.19 12.84 14.80
N PRO A 111 8.24 13.38 16.03
CA PRO A 111 8.99 14.61 16.31
C PRO A 111 10.51 14.44 16.11
N LEU A 112 11.03 13.23 16.35
CA LEU A 112 12.45 12.90 16.26
C LEU A 112 13.02 12.88 14.83
N VAL A 113 12.18 12.60 13.82
CA VAL A 113 12.63 12.41 12.42
C VAL A 113 11.96 13.42 11.47
N GLY A 114 10.92 14.14 11.93
CA GLY A 114 10.18 15.09 11.10
C GLY A 114 9.37 14.43 9.98
N VAL A 115 9.03 13.14 10.10
CA VAL A 115 8.28 12.37 9.10
C VAL A 115 6.85 12.11 9.58
N ASN A 116 5.89 12.16 8.66
CA ASN A 116 4.48 11.87 8.91
C ASN A 116 4.22 10.36 8.81
N PHE A 117 3.83 9.74 9.92
CA PHE A 117 3.47 8.33 9.99
C PHE A 117 1.99 8.10 9.69
N GLN A 118 1.71 7.38 8.62
CA GLN A 118 0.34 7.04 8.23
C GLN A 118 -0.10 5.71 8.87
N THR A 119 -0.95 5.81 9.90
CA THR A 119 -1.44 4.66 10.68
C THR A 119 -2.20 3.64 9.83
N SER A 120 -2.93 4.10 8.80
CA SER A 120 -3.69 3.22 7.90
C SER A 120 -2.81 2.26 7.10
N THR A 121 -1.57 2.64 6.77
CA THR A 121 -0.64 1.76 6.06
C THR A 121 -0.15 0.61 6.92
N LEU A 122 0.11 0.85 8.22
CA LEU A 122 0.43 -0.20 9.18
C LEU A 122 -0.79 -1.10 9.45
N ALA A 123 -1.96 -0.50 9.67
CA ALA A 123 -3.20 -1.23 9.92
C ALA A 123 -3.54 -2.19 8.78
N SER A 124 -3.28 -1.79 7.53
CA SER A 124 -3.45 -2.64 6.35
C SER A 124 -2.61 -3.91 6.45
N VAL A 125 -1.31 -3.78 6.73
CA VAL A 125 -0.39 -4.93 6.86
C VAL A 125 -0.85 -5.85 7.99
N VAL A 126 -1.13 -5.30 9.17
CA VAL A 126 -1.58 -6.08 10.35
C VAL A 126 -2.90 -6.80 10.08
N LEU A 127 -3.85 -6.14 9.41
CA LEU A 127 -5.13 -6.73 9.03
C LEU A 127 -4.96 -7.93 8.10
N MET A 128 -4.09 -7.82 7.09
CA MET A 128 -3.85 -8.93 6.17
C MET A 128 -3.21 -10.14 6.87
N ILE A 129 -2.31 -9.93 7.84
CA ILE A 129 -1.76 -11.01 8.66
C ILE A 129 -2.84 -11.65 9.53
N TRP A 130 -3.70 -10.84 10.17
CA TRP A 130 -4.80 -11.33 10.99
C TRP A 130 -5.78 -12.19 10.19
N ILE A 131 -6.13 -11.76 8.97
CA ILE A 131 -7.01 -12.51 8.07
C ILE A 131 -6.33 -13.82 7.65
N ALA A 132 -5.06 -13.78 7.25
CA ALA A 132 -4.31 -15.00 6.90
C ALA A 132 -4.28 -16.01 8.06
N ARG A 133 -4.14 -15.54 9.31
CA ARG A 133 -4.24 -16.36 10.52
C ARG A 133 -5.62 -16.99 10.66
N TYR A 134 -6.69 -16.21 10.56
CA TYR A 134 -8.06 -16.71 10.68
C TYR A 134 -8.40 -17.73 9.59
N LEU A 135 -8.10 -17.42 8.32
CA LEU A 135 -8.35 -18.30 7.18
C LEU A 135 -7.59 -19.62 7.29
N THR A 136 -6.38 -19.61 7.87
CA THR A 136 -5.65 -20.85 8.18
C THR A 136 -6.38 -21.72 9.18
N LYS A 137 -6.98 -21.11 10.23
CA LYS A 137 -7.71 -21.84 11.28
C LYS A 137 -8.97 -22.52 10.75
N ILE A 138 -9.64 -21.92 9.76
CA ILE A 138 -10.91 -22.42 9.24
C ILE A 138 -10.78 -23.26 7.97
N LYS A 139 -9.57 -23.50 7.46
CA LYS A 139 -9.35 -24.17 6.16
C LYS A 139 -10.12 -25.48 6.02
N ASP A 140 -10.11 -26.31 7.06
CA ASP A 140 -10.70 -27.64 7.06
C ASP A 140 -12.03 -27.70 7.84
N VAL A 141 -12.62 -26.53 8.14
CA VAL A 141 -13.85 -26.39 8.93
C VAL A 141 -14.94 -25.71 8.11
N LYS A 142 -16.13 -26.30 8.06
CA LYS A 142 -17.30 -25.65 7.46
C LYS A 142 -17.81 -24.57 8.41
N ILE A 143 -17.53 -23.31 8.09
CA ILE A 143 -17.99 -22.17 8.86
C ILE A 143 -19.31 -21.59 8.34
N THR A 144 -20.12 -21.09 9.26
CA THR A 144 -21.26 -20.23 8.95
C THR A 144 -20.85 -18.75 8.98
N PHE A 145 -21.65 -17.89 8.33
CA PHE A 145 -21.38 -16.45 8.34
C PHE A 145 -21.30 -15.89 9.75
N LYS A 146 -22.22 -16.28 10.64
CA LYS A 146 -22.30 -15.78 12.02
C LYS A 146 -21.02 -16.07 12.81
N GLU A 147 -20.45 -17.26 12.64
CA GLU A 147 -19.19 -17.66 13.30
C GLU A 147 -17.99 -16.83 12.83
N SER A 148 -18.05 -16.27 11.62
CA SER A 148 -16.99 -15.41 11.08
C SER A 148 -17.13 -13.93 11.45
N ILE A 149 -18.30 -13.49 11.95
CA ILE A 149 -18.54 -12.07 12.23
C ILE A 149 -17.51 -11.53 13.23
N LEU A 150 -17.40 -12.16 14.39
CA LEU A 150 -16.50 -11.69 15.45
C LEU A 150 -15.00 -11.85 15.10
N PRO A 151 -14.52 -13.02 14.65
CA PRO A 151 -13.08 -13.22 14.43
C PRO A 151 -12.54 -12.64 13.12
N LEU A 152 -13.39 -12.40 12.11
CA LEU A 152 -12.97 -11.89 10.80
C LEU A 152 -13.59 -10.53 10.49
N TRP A 153 -14.92 -10.44 10.42
CA TRP A 153 -15.57 -9.27 9.83
C TRP A 153 -15.61 -8.06 10.76
N LEU A 154 -15.64 -8.23 12.09
CA LEU A 154 -15.58 -7.13 13.02
C LEU A 154 -14.23 -6.40 12.97
N PRO A 155 -13.07 -7.08 13.06
CA PRO A 155 -11.77 -6.44 12.83
C PRO A 155 -11.65 -5.75 11.45
N VAL A 156 -12.14 -6.41 10.39
CA VAL A 156 -12.17 -5.82 9.04
C VAL A 156 -13.00 -4.54 9.02
N ALA A 157 -14.23 -4.59 9.55
CA ALA A 157 -15.13 -3.44 9.59
C ALA A 157 -14.54 -2.30 10.40
N LEU A 158 -13.95 -2.56 11.58
CA LEU A 158 -13.31 -1.54 12.41
C LEU A 158 -12.19 -0.84 11.64
N VAL A 159 -11.27 -1.60 11.03
CA VAL A 159 -10.15 -1.01 10.27
C VAL A 159 -10.66 -0.20 9.07
N VAL A 160 -11.57 -0.77 8.27
CA VAL A 160 -12.09 -0.10 7.07
C VAL A 160 -12.89 1.16 7.42
N LEU A 161 -13.79 1.09 8.40
CA LEU A 161 -14.64 2.23 8.81
C LEU A 161 -13.84 3.34 9.48
N LEU A 162 -12.76 3.02 10.20
CA LEU A 162 -11.88 4.05 10.76
C LEU A 162 -11.00 4.72 9.69
N ILE A 163 -10.71 4.04 8.57
CA ILE A 163 -9.91 4.65 7.49
C ILE A 163 -10.79 5.47 6.54
N LEU A 164 -12.03 5.04 6.30
CA LEU A 164 -12.92 5.58 5.27
C LEU A 164 -13.13 7.11 5.32
N PRO A 165 -13.40 7.75 6.48
CA PRO A 165 -13.67 9.19 6.55
C PRO A 165 -12.51 10.05 6.05
N GLU A 166 -11.28 9.62 6.31
CA GLU A 166 -10.08 10.39 5.97
C GLU A 166 -9.43 9.92 4.66
N ASN A 167 -9.62 8.65 4.27
CA ASN A 167 -9.00 8.10 3.08
C ASN A 167 -9.85 6.99 2.43
N PHE A 168 -10.86 7.42 1.66
CA PHE A 168 -11.73 6.53 0.89
C PHE A 168 -10.96 5.57 -0.01
N SER A 169 -9.97 6.05 -0.77
CA SER A 169 -9.22 5.20 -1.70
C SER A 169 -8.43 4.10 -0.99
N THR A 170 -7.78 4.41 0.15
CA THR A 170 -7.12 3.37 0.95
C THR A 170 -8.12 2.38 1.52
N ALA A 171 -9.28 2.83 2.03
CA ALA A 171 -10.33 1.94 2.53
C ALA A 171 -10.87 0.99 1.43
N ALA A 172 -11.06 1.51 0.21
CA ALA A 172 -11.52 0.73 -0.95
C ALA A 172 -10.49 -0.32 -1.38
N ILE A 173 -9.20 0.06 -1.47
CA ILE A 173 -8.11 -0.86 -1.83
C ILE A 173 -7.99 -1.97 -0.78
N ILE A 174 -7.99 -1.63 0.52
CA ILE A 174 -7.95 -2.64 1.58
C ILE A 174 -9.15 -3.57 1.48
N SER A 175 -10.37 -3.05 1.33
CA SER A 175 -11.58 -3.86 1.21
C SER A 175 -11.50 -4.85 0.05
N LEU A 176 -11.00 -4.40 -1.11
CA LEU A 176 -10.76 -5.26 -2.26
C LEU A 176 -9.73 -6.36 -1.93
N MET A 177 -8.62 -6.00 -1.30
CA MET A 177 -7.57 -6.96 -0.91
C MET A 177 -8.04 -7.96 0.14
N VAL A 178 -8.90 -7.55 1.08
CA VAL A 178 -9.56 -8.44 2.03
C VAL A 178 -10.42 -9.47 1.30
N LEU A 179 -11.25 -9.03 0.35
CA LEU A 179 -12.09 -9.94 -0.44
C LEU A 179 -11.25 -10.91 -1.27
N VAL A 180 -10.18 -10.43 -1.91
CA VAL A 180 -9.24 -11.26 -2.66
C VAL A 180 -8.58 -12.30 -1.75
N LEU A 181 -8.10 -11.92 -0.58
CA LEU A 181 -7.47 -12.86 0.35
C LEU A 181 -8.47 -13.87 0.91
N CYS A 182 -9.68 -13.45 1.27
CA CYS A 182 -10.76 -14.35 1.70
C CYS A 182 -11.13 -15.35 0.61
N PHE A 183 -11.22 -14.90 -0.66
CA PHE A 183 -11.44 -15.78 -1.80
C PHE A 183 -10.31 -16.81 -1.96
N LEU A 184 -9.05 -16.36 -1.95
CA LEU A 184 -7.89 -17.23 -2.08
C LEU A 184 -7.69 -18.18 -0.88
N GLY A 185 -8.14 -17.78 0.31
CA GLY A 185 -8.15 -18.61 1.51
C GLY A 185 -9.33 -19.55 1.64
N GLY A 186 -10.19 -19.65 0.62
CA GLY A 186 -11.28 -20.63 0.59
C GLY A 186 -12.48 -20.27 1.46
N TYR A 187 -12.68 -18.99 1.79
CA TYR A 187 -13.89 -18.55 2.48
C TYR A 187 -15.14 -18.81 1.60
N PRO A 188 -16.29 -19.24 2.17
CA PRO A 188 -17.42 -19.70 1.37
C PRO A 188 -17.92 -18.65 0.35
N LEU A 189 -17.89 -19.00 -0.95
CA LEU A 189 -18.20 -18.08 -2.06
C LEU A 189 -19.59 -17.44 -1.95
N LYS A 190 -20.59 -18.18 -1.45
CA LYS A 190 -21.94 -17.66 -1.24
C LYS A 190 -21.97 -16.39 -0.37
N TYR A 191 -21.09 -16.32 0.63
CA TYR A 191 -20.98 -15.17 1.52
C TYR A 191 -20.20 -14.03 0.88
N LEU A 192 -19.15 -14.32 0.09
CA LEU A 192 -18.42 -13.30 -0.66
C LEU A 192 -19.31 -12.63 -1.72
N PHE A 193 -20.08 -13.41 -2.48
CA PHE A 193 -21.03 -12.85 -3.45
C PHE A 193 -22.12 -12.02 -2.77
N ALA A 194 -22.66 -12.49 -1.64
CA ALA A 194 -23.61 -11.71 -0.86
C ALA A 194 -23.00 -10.38 -0.40
N MET A 195 -21.75 -10.38 0.08
CA MET A 195 -21.04 -9.16 0.50
C MET A 195 -20.77 -8.20 -0.64
N VAL A 196 -20.36 -8.69 -1.80
CA VAL A 196 -20.16 -7.87 -3.00
C VAL A 196 -21.49 -7.26 -3.44
N ALA A 197 -22.57 -8.05 -3.48
CA ALA A 197 -23.90 -7.57 -3.85
C ALA A 197 -24.40 -6.49 -2.87
N THR A 198 -24.30 -6.74 -1.56
CA THR A 198 -24.67 -5.72 -0.55
C THR A 198 -23.76 -4.51 -0.65
N GLY A 199 -22.46 -4.70 -0.89
CA GLY A 199 -21.49 -3.62 -1.07
C GLY A 199 -21.84 -2.71 -2.25
N ILE A 200 -22.27 -3.28 -3.38
CA ILE A 200 -22.73 -2.50 -4.55
C ILE A 200 -23.99 -1.70 -4.20
N VAL A 201 -24.95 -2.29 -3.49
CA VAL A 201 -26.16 -1.58 -3.05
C VAL A 201 -25.81 -0.43 -2.12
N PHE A 202 -24.96 -0.67 -1.11
CA PHE A 202 -24.50 0.38 -0.20
C PHE A 202 -23.69 1.46 -0.91
N ALA A 203 -22.84 1.09 -1.87
CA ALA A 203 -22.10 2.05 -2.69
C ALA A 203 -23.05 2.91 -3.53
N GLY A 204 -24.09 2.31 -4.14
CA GLY A 204 -25.12 3.05 -4.87
C GLY A 204 -25.90 4.02 -3.99
N MET A 205 -26.31 3.57 -2.79
CA MET A 205 -26.95 4.44 -1.79
C MET A 205 -26.01 5.57 -1.33
N PHE A 206 -24.75 5.26 -1.08
CA PHE A 206 -23.75 6.23 -0.70
C PHE A 206 -23.54 7.28 -1.80
N LEU A 207 -23.42 6.87 -3.06
CA LEU A 207 -23.35 7.79 -4.20
C LEU A 207 -24.62 8.64 -4.28
N PHE A 208 -25.80 8.05 -4.13
CA PHE A 208 -27.04 8.83 -4.12
C PHE A 208 -27.03 9.93 -3.05
N VAL A 209 -26.63 9.61 -1.81
CA VAL A 209 -26.49 10.60 -0.72
C VAL A 209 -25.39 11.61 -1.05
N LEU A 210 -24.24 11.18 -1.56
CA LEU A 210 -23.12 12.04 -1.94
C LEU A 210 -23.52 13.12 -2.96
N PHE A 211 -24.34 12.76 -3.94
CA PHE A 211 -24.77 13.67 -4.98
C PHE A 211 -25.99 14.52 -4.59
N LYS A 212 -26.87 14.03 -3.70
CA LYS A 212 -28.13 14.71 -3.33
C LYS A 212 -28.09 15.45 -2.00
N ALA A 213 -27.28 15.02 -1.06
CA ALA A 213 -27.17 15.59 0.28
C ALA A 213 -25.72 15.47 0.81
N PRO A 214 -24.71 16.08 0.14
CA PRO A 214 -23.31 15.98 0.57
C PRO A 214 -23.07 16.56 1.98
N GLU A 215 -23.95 17.45 2.46
CA GLU A 215 -23.85 18.11 3.78
C GLU A 215 -23.97 17.13 4.96
N VAL A 216 -24.60 15.97 4.76
CA VAL A 216 -24.74 14.94 5.81
C VAL A 216 -23.52 14.01 5.90
N LEU A 217 -22.58 14.15 4.97
CA LEU A 217 -21.38 13.32 4.87
C LEU A 217 -20.16 14.02 5.50
N PRO A 218 -19.07 13.28 5.79
CA PRO A 218 -17.84 13.87 6.33
C PRO A 218 -17.31 15.01 5.47
N GLN A 219 -16.51 15.91 6.05
CA GLN A 219 -15.98 17.12 5.40
C GLN A 219 -15.29 16.86 4.04
N ARG A 220 -14.74 15.66 3.82
CA ARG A 220 -14.08 15.24 2.57
C ARG A 220 -15.02 14.75 1.47
N ALA A 221 -16.31 14.64 1.73
CA ALA A 221 -17.30 14.20 0.76
C ALA A 221 -17.28 15.08 -0.51
N GLY A 222 -17.07 16.39 -0.36
CA GLY A 222 -16.90 17.29 -1.51
C GLY A 222 -15.75 16.86 -2.44
N THR A 223 -14.59 16.50 -1.88
CA THR A 223 -13.45 16.01 -2.66
C THR A 223 -13.73 14.68 -3.34
N TRP A 224 -14.47 13.77 -2.68
CA TRP A 224 -14.84 12.49 -3.29
C TRP A 224 -15.81 12.68 -4.45
N LYS A 225 -16.81 13.54 -4.27
CA LYS A 225 -17.78 13.90 -5.30
C LYS A 225 -17.07 14.51 -6.51
N SER A 226 -16.23 15.52 -6.29
CA SER A 226 -15.46 16.19 -7.34
C SER A 226 -14.60 15.20 -8.15
N ARG A 227 -13.90 14.27 -7.49
CA ARG A 227 -13.09 13.24 -8.18
C ARG A 227 -13.92 12.29 -9.04
N ILE A 228 -15.14 11.96 -8.61
CA ILE A 228 -16.05 11.08 -9.36
C ILE A 228 -16.67 11.86 -10.53
N GLU A 229 -17.17 13.08 -10.30
CA GLU A 229 -17.73 13.95 -11.34
C GLU A 229 -16.69 14.25 -12.42
N THR A 230 -15.46 14.60 -12.04
CA THR A 230 -14.36 14.87 -12.96
C THR A 230 -13.99 13.65 -13.80
N PHE A 231 -14.17 12.44 -13.28
CA PHE A 231 -13.88 11.21 -14.01
C PHE A 231 -15.01 10.81 -14.98
N ILE A 232 -16.27 10.98 -14.58
CA ILE A 232 -17.44 10.59 -15.39
C ILE A 232 -17.79 11.67 -16.43
N HIS A 233 -17.71 12.95 -16.04
CA HIS A 233 -18.08 14.12 -16.83
C HIS A 233 -16.95 15.16 -16.82
N PRO A 234 -15.78 14.84 -17.43
CA PRO A 234 -14.64 15.76 -17.46
C PRO A 234 -14.99 17.09 -18.14
N GLU A 235 -15.95 17.13 -19.06
CA GLU A 235 -16.40 18.36 -19.72
C GLU A 235 -17.20 19.33 -18.84
N GLN A 236 -17.72 18.85 -17.70
CA GLN A 236 -18.52 19.63 -16.75
C GLN A 236 -17.76 19.99 -15.48
N ALA A 237 -16.56 19.43 -15.30
CA ALA A 237 -15.77 19.60 -14.10
C ALA A 237 -15.08 20.96 -14.03
N ASP A 238 -14.84 21.42 -12.80
CA ASP A 238 -14.12 22.67 -12.58
C ASP A 238 -12.68 22.57 -13.12
N LYS A 239 -12.19 23.68 -13.66
CA LYS A 239 -10.86 23.75 -14.27
C LYS A 239 -9.76 23.45 -13.26
N ASP A 240 -9.97 23.83 -12.00
CA ASP A 240 -9.02 23.59 -10.92
C ASP A 240 -8.91 22.11 -10.55
N ASP A 241 -10.04 21.38 -10.55
CA ASP A 241 -10.10 19.94 -10.26
C ASP A 241 -9.50 19.10 -11.40
N LEU A 242 -9.70 19.53 -12.65
CA LEU A 242 -9.10 18.94 -13.84
C LEU A 242 -7.61 19.24 -14.00
N HIS A 243 -7.10 20.29 -13.35
CA HIS A 243 -5.79 20.84 -13.67
C HIS A 243 -4.67 19.81 -13.55
N GLN A 244 -4.61 19.09 -12.43
CA GLN A 244 -3.57 18.08 -12.19
C GLN A 244 -3.69 16.90 -13.14
N LEU A 245 -4.92 16.44 -13.40
CA LEU A 245 -5.15 15.33 -14.31
C LEU A 245 -4.76 15.69 -15.75
N THR A 246 -5.11 16.91 -16.19
CA THR A 246 -4.80 17.43 -17.51
C THR A 246 -3.30 17.56 -17.72
N LEU A 247 -2.57 18.11 -16.74
CA LEU A 247 -1.12 18.19 -16.78
C LEU A 247 -0.46 16.81 -16.82
N ALA A 248 -1.00 15.83 -16.08
CA ALA A 248 -0.53 14.45 -16.15
C ALA A 248 -0.75 13.84 -17.55
N GLN A 249 -1.91 14.08 -18.19
CA GLN A 249 -2.15 13.62 -19.56
C GLN A 249 -1.22 14.29 -20.57
N ILE A 250 -0.95 15.59 -20.44
CA ILE A 250 0.02 16.30 -21.29
C ILE A 250 1.41 15.69 -21.12
N ALA A 251 1.85 15.43 -19.88
CA ALA A 251 3.13 14.78 -19.61
C ALA A 251 3.24 13.39 -20.27
N VAL A 252 2.17 12.59 -20.20
CA VAL A 252 2.09 11.28 -20.86
C VAL A 252 2.17 11.42 -22.38
N ALA A 253 1.43 12.37 -22.96
CA ALA A 253 1.41 12.61 -24.40
C ALA A 253 2.77 13.09 -24.94
N GLU A 254 3.43 14.00 -24.22
CA GLU A 254 4.72 14.56 -24.61
C GLU A 254 5.90 13.60 -24.40
N GLY A 255 5.74 12.58 -23.55
CA GLY A 255 6.78 11.58 -23.29
C GLY A 255 7.10 10.70 -24.52
N GLY A 256 6.12 10.43 -25.38
CA GLY A 256 6.31 9.55 -26.53
C GLY A 256 6.95 8.21 -26.17
N VAL A 257 7.70 7.58 -27.09
CA VAL A 257 8.30 6.25 -26.84
C VAL A 257 9.54 6.32 -25.96
N VAL A 258 10.42 7.31 -26.19
CA VAL A 258 11.78 7.38 -25.60
C VAL A 258 11.87 8.39 -24.45
N GLY A 259 10.94 9.33 -24.33
CA GLY A 259 10.98 10.40 -23.34
C GLY A 259 11.77 11.61 -23.79
N LYS A 260 11.64 12.71 -23.05
CA LYS A 260 12.39 13.95 -23.28
C LYS A 260 13.83 13.90 -22.75
N GLY A 261 14.15 12.91 -21.93
CA GLY A 261 15.42 12.75 -21.21
C GLY A 261 15.32 13.14 -19.73
N ALA A 262 16.16 12.51 -18.91
CA ALA A 262 16.18 12.69 -17.47
C ALA A 262 16.33 14.16 -17.05
N GLY A 263 15.49 14.60 -16.11
CA GLY A 263 15.53 15.96 -15.59
C GLY A 263 14.87 17.03 -16.47
N LYS A 264 14.45 16.69 -17.70
CA LYS A 264 13.91 17.65 -18.69
C LYS A 264 12.38 17.74 -18.69
N SER A 265 11.69 17.11 -17.74
CA SER A 265 10.25 17.28 -17.59
C SER A 265 9.91 18.75 -17.30
N VAL A 266 8.93 19.27 -18.04
CA VAL A 266 8.37 20.62 -17.81
C VAL A 266 7.18 20.51 -16.86
N MET A 267 6.37 19.46 -17.01
CA MET A 267 5.15 19.28 -16.22
C MET A 267 5.43 19.02 -14.74
N LYS A 268 6.64 18.57 -14.38
CA LYS A 268 7.06 18.45 -12.97
C LYS A 268 6.85 19.74 -12.18
N ASN A 269 7.13 20.90 -12.77
CA ASN A 269 7.00 22.20 -12.10
C ASN A 269 5.56 22.73 -12.06
N MET A 270 4.65 22.11 -12.82
CA MET A 270 3.23 22.51 -12.86
C MET A 270 2.35 21.59 -12.02
N LEU A 271 2.77 20.33 -11.83
CA LEU A 271 2.08 19.34 -11.02
C LEU A 271 2.39 19.52 -9.52
N SER A 272 1.39 19.98 -8.77
CA SER A 272 1.47 20.16 -7.30
C SER A 272 1.84 18.86 -6.55
N GLN A 273 1.41 17.70 -7.06
CA GLN A 273 1.69 16.37 -6.48
C GLN A 273 2.60 15.50 -7.38
N SER A 274 3.57 16.13 -8.04
CA SER A 274 4.52 15.46 -8.96
C SER A 274 5.48 14.47 -8.28
N THR A 275 5.80 14.67 -7.00
CA THR A 275 6.72 13.81 -6.23
C THR A 275 6.01 12.63 -5.54
N SER A 276 4.68 12.65 -5.49
CA SER A 276 3.84 11.69 -4.78
C SER A 276 2.93 10.93 -5.75
N ASP A 277 1.77 11.49 -6.06
CA ASP A 277 0.65 10.78 -6.69
C ASP A 277 0.80 10.69 -8.22
N PHE A 278 1.47 11.68 -8.83
CA PHE A 278 1.66 11.77 -10.29
C PHE A 278 3.10 11.51 -10.75
N ILE A 279 3.94 10.90 -9.91
CA ILE A 279 5.34 10.62 -10.27
C ILE A 279 5.48 9.75 -11.52
N PHE A 280 4.49 8.87 -11.78
CA PHE A 280 4.48 8.04 -12.98
C PHE A 280 4.30 8.85 -14.26
N ALA A 281 3.58 9.99 -14.22
CA ALA A 281 3.45 10.90 -15.36
C ALA A 281 4.82 11.53 -15.69
N ILE A 282 5.59 11.91 -14.67
CA ILE A 282 6.95 12.43 -14.83
C ILE A 282 7.89 11.37 -15.41
N ILE A 283 7.76 10.12 -14.94
CA ILE A 283 8.54 9.01 -15.48
C ILE A 283 8.25 8.80 -16.97
N ILE A 284 6.98 8.86 -17.39
CA ILE A 284 6.64 8.76 -18.82
C ILE A 284 7.15 9.98 -19.59
N GLU A 285 7.03 11.19 -19.06
CA GLU A 285 7.53 12.38 -19.76
C GLU A 285 9.05 12.33 -20.00
N GLU A 286 9.82 11.87 -18.99
CA GLU A 286 11.29 11.87 -19.06
C GLU A 286 11.86 10.64 -19.76
N TYR A 287 11.28 9.46 -19.56
CA TYR A 287 11.81 8.17 -20.04
C TYR A 287 10.90 7.47 -21.06
N GLY A 288 9.78 8.09 -21.42
CA GLY A 288 8.84 7.60 -22.40
C GLY A 288 8.08 6.35 -21.96
N LEU A 289 7.38 5.76 -22.93
CA LEU A 289 6.75 4.46 -22.77
C LEU A 289 7.75 3.36 -22.40
N LEU A 290 9.03 3.46 -22.79
CA LEU A 290 10.06 2.51 -22.38
C LEU A 290 10.32 2.55 -20.88
N GLY A 291 10.44 3.74 -20.28
CA GLY A 291 10.61 3.88 -18.84
C GLY A 291 9.37 3.44 -18.06
N GLY A 292 8.18 3.87 -18.51
CA GLY A 292 6.91 3.44 -17.91
C GLY A 292 6.69 1.93 -18.01
N GLY A 293 6.99 1.35 -19.17
CA GLY A 293 6.91 -0.09 -19.44
C GLY A 293 7.91 -0.91 -18.64
N ALA A 294 9.16 -0.44 -18.49
CA ALA A 294 10.16 -1.08 -17.65
C ALA A 294 9.73 -1.10 -16.18
N LEU A 295 9.13 -0.01 -15.69
CA LEU A 295 8.61 0.05 -14.33
C LEU A 295 7.44 -0.91 -14.11
N LEU A 296 6.47 -0.93 -15.04
CA LEU A 296 5.37 -1.89 -15.03
C LEU A 296 5.90 -3.32 -15.04
N PHE A 297 6.90 -3.62 -15.87
CA PHE A 297 7.56 -4.91 -15.92
C PHE A 297 8.17 -5.32 -14.57
N PHE A 298 8.83 -4.40 -13.84
CA PHE A 298 9.37 -4.73 -12.51
C PHE A 298 8.28 -5.05 -11.48
N TYR A 299 7.13 -4.36 -11.49
CA TYR A 299 6.00 -4.73 -10.62
C TYR A 299 5.35 -6.04 -11.03
N LEU A 300 5.27 -6.35 -12.34
CA LEU A 300 4.82 -7.67 -12.82
C LEU A 300 5.79 -8.78 -12.42
N LEU A 301 7.10 -8.52 -12.46
CA LEU A 301 8.12 -9.46 -11.99
C LEU A 301 8.00 -9.66 -10.47
N LEU A 302 7.78 -8.59 -9.71
CA LEU A 302 7.50 -8.69 -8.27
C LEU A 302 6.25 -9.53 -7.99
N LEU A 303 5.15 -9.29 -8.72
CA LEU A 303 3.92 -10.08 -8.62
C LEU A 303 4.18 -11.56 -8.88
N PHE A 304 4.87 -11.87 -9.99
CA PHE A 304 5.24 -13.23 -10.35
C PHE A 304 6.04 -13.90 -9.22
N ARG A 305 7.03 -13.20 -8.65
CA ARG A 305 7.82 -13.74 -7.53
C ARG A 305 7.01 -13.93 -6.26
N ILE A 306 6.10 -13.02 -5.92
CA ILE A 306 5.18 -13.19 -4.78
C ILE A 306 4.35 -14.46 -4.95
N VAL A 307 3.79 -14.70 -6.14
CA VAL A 307 3.00 -15.92 -6.43
C VAL A 307 3.88 -17.18 -6.36
N VAL A 308 5.09 -17.14 -6.91
CA VAL A 308 6.05 -18.26 -6.83
C VAL A 308 6.40 -18.60 -5.38
N VAL A 309 6.67 -17.59 -4.55
CA VAL A 309 6.95 -17.77 -3.11
C VAL A 309 5.73 -18.37 -2.40
N ALA A 310 4.53 -17.82 -2.64
CA ALA A 310 3.30 -18.36 -2.05
C ALA A 310 3.05 -19.82 -2.44
N HIS A 311 3.30 -20.19 -3.70
CA HIS A 311 3.12 -21.57 -4.15
C HIS A 311 4.16 -22.53 -3.54
N SER A 312 5.39 -22.06 -3.36
CA SER A 312 6.50 -22.84 -2.80
C SER A 312 6.42 -23.02 -1.28
N SER A 313 5.63 -22.21 -0.58
CA SER A 313 5.45 -22.27 0.87
C SER A 313 4.76 -23.57 1.30
N LYS A 314 5.20 -24.17 2.41
CA LYS A 314 4.67 -25.45 2.91
C LYS A 314 3.38 -25.27 3.72
N THR A 315 3.33 -24.26 4.60
CA THR A 315 2.18 -24.02 5.47
C THR A 315 1.14 -23.14 4.79
N VAL A 316 -0.14 -23.38 5.07
CA VAL A 316 -1.26 -22.59 4.54
C VAL A 316 -1.14 -21.13 4.98
N PHE A 317 -0.75 -20.91 6.24
CA PHE A 317 -0.52 -19.56 6.76
C PHE A 317 0.54 -18.82 5.95
N SER A 318 1.70 -19.42 5.69
CA SER A 318 2.74 -18.77 4.88
C SER A 318 2.27 -18.45 3.46
N LYS A 319 1.43 -19.29 2.84
CA LYS A 319 0.82 -19.00 1.52
C LYS A 319 -0.05 -17.74 1.58
N LEU A 320 -0.99 -17.72 2.52
CA LEU A 320 -1.94 -16.62 2.69
C LEU A 320 -1.27 -15.34 3.18
N LEU A 321 -0.24 -15.46 4.01
CA LEU A 321 0.56 -14.33 4.48
C LEU A 321 1.26 -13.64 3.32
N VAL A 322 1.98 -14.39 2.48
CA VAL A 322 2.72 -13.86 1.32
C VAL A 322 1.78 -13.17 0.35
N ILE A 323 0.66 -13.80 0.02
CA ILE A 323 -0.37 -13.23 -0.86
C ILE A 323 -0.98 -11.98 -0.20
N GLY A 324 -1.33 -12.08 1.08
CA GLY A 324 -2.03 -11.05 1.83
C GLY A 324 -1.26 -9.76 1.98
N VAL A 325 0.05 -9.82 2.25
CA VAL A 325 0.89 -8.61 2.39
C VAL A 325 1.59 -8.23 1.08
N GLY A 326 1.80 -9.18 0.17
CA GLY A 326 2.50 -8.96 -1.10
C GLY A 326 1.62 -8.38 -2.21
N LEU A 327 0.42 -8.94 -2.44
CA LEU A 327 -0.47 -8.45 -3.50
C LEU A 327 -0.86 -6.97 -3.36
N PRO A 328 -1.17 -6.44 -2.16
CA PRO A 328 -1.53 -5.03 -2.01
C PRO A 328 -0.47 -4.06 -2.56
N ILE A 329 0.82 -4.42 -2.48
CA ILE A 329 1.91 -3.59 -3.00
C ILE A 329 1.78 -3.42 -4.52
N VAL A 330 1.56 -4.51 -5.23
CA VAL A 330 1.44 -4.50 -6.70
C VAL A 330 0.13 -3.84 -7.13
N PHE A 331 -0.98 -4.14 -6.45
CA PHE A 331 -2.28 -3.53 -6.76
C PHE A 331 -2.26 -2.02 -6.55
N GLN A 332 -1.63 -1.53 -5.47
CA GLN A 332 -1.45 -0.10 -5.27
C GLN A 332 -0.62 0.54 -6.40
N ALA A 333 0.43 -0.14 -6.87
CA ALA A 333 1.22 0.35 -8.00
C ALA A 333 0.41 0.43 -9.29
N PHE A 334 -0.39 -0.60 -9.60
CA PHE A 334 -1.25 -0.60 -10.79
C PHE A 334 -2.33 0.47 -10.72
N ILE A 335 -2.94 0.68 -9.55
CA ILE A 335 -3.94 1.75 -9.37
C ILE A 335 -3.29 3.12 -9.59
N ASN A 336 -2.10 3.36 -9.04
CA ASN A 336 -1.38 4.64 -9.27
C ASN A 336 -1.11 4.87 -10.77
N MET A 337 -0.56 3.86 -11.47
CA MET A 337 -0.29 3.97 -12.91
C MET A 337 -1.59 4.17 -13.71
N ALA A 338 -2.66 3.46 -13.34
CA ALA A 338 -3.95 3.53 -14.01
C ALA A 338 -4.64 4.89 -13.82
N VAL A 339 -4.45 5.55 -12.67
CA VAL A 339 -4.89 6.94 -12.47
C VAL A 339 -4.18 7.90 -13.43
N VAL A 340 -2.87 7.74 -13.60
CA VAL A 340 -2.08 8.61 -14.50
C VAL A 340 -2.49 8.46 -15.96
N VAL A 341 -2.95 7.28 -16.38
CA VAL A 341 -3.51 7.07 -17.74
C VAL A 341 -5.04 7.20 -17.81
N GLN A 342 -5.66 7.79 -16.78
CA GLN A 342 -7.11 8.07 -16.71
C GLN A 342 -8.02 6.83 -16.81
N LEU A 343 -7.54 5.65 -16.41
CA LEU A 343 -8.37 4.44 -16.28
C LEU A 343 -9.16 4.39 -14.95
N PHE A 344 -8.70 5.14 -13.94
CA PHE A 344 -9.36 5.30 -12.64
C PHE A 344 -9.39 6.78 -12.21
N PRO A 345 -10.36 7.18 -11.37
CA PRO A 345 -10.37 8.52 -10.77
C PRO A 345 -9.17 8.72 -9.84
N VAL A 346 -8.74 9.97 -9.66
CA VAL A 346 -7.57 10.32 -8.84
C VAL A 346 -7.72 9.78 -7.41
N THR A 347 -6.84 8.86 -7.01
CA THR A 347 -6.92 8.16 -5.73
C THR A 347 -6.04 8.77 -4.64
N GLY A 348 -4.99 9.51 -5.02
CA GLY A 348 -4.02 10.09 -4.08
C GLY A 348 -3.20 9.03 -3.33
N GLN A 349 -2.86 7.93 -4.03
CA GLN A 349 -2.03 6.86 -3.48
C GLN A 349 -0.63 6.93 -4.07
N PRO A 350 0.44 6.87 -3.24
CA PRO A 350 1.81 6.92 -3.74
C PRO A 350 2.18 5.62 -4.47
N LEU A 351 3.10 5.73 -5.41
CA LEU A 351 3.69 4.58 -6.11
C LEU A 351 4.70 3.87 -5.18
N PRO A 352 4.49 2.61 -4.77
CA PRO A 352 5.29 1.96 -3.72
C PRO A 352 6.78 1.88 -4.06
N LEU A 353 7.66 2.32 -3.14
CA LEU A 353 9.14 2.41 -3.31
C LEU A 353 9.63 3.47 -4.33
N ILE A 354 8.75 4.08 -5.11
CA ILE A 354 9.14 5.07 -6.13
C ILE A 354 8.82 6.49 -5.67
N SER A 355 7.59 6.74 -5.25
CA SER A 355 7.14 8.06 -4.81
C SER A 355 7.75 8.47 -3.46
N MET A 356 7.83 9.77 -3.21
CA MET A 356 8.21 10.36 -1.92
C MET A 356 7.03 10.24 -0.92
N GLY A 357 6.61 9.02 -0.61
CA GLY A 357 5.42 8.71 0.19
C GLY A 357 5.63 8.69 1.71
N GLY A 358 6.72 9.28 2.21
CA GLY A 358 7.04 9.30 3.64
C GLY A 358 7.17 7.89 4.24
N THR A 359 6.43 7.60 5.33
CA THR A 359 6.49 6.28 6.01
C THR A 359 5.77 5.17 5.26
N SER A 360 5.05 5.45 4.17
CA SER A 360 4.45 4.38 3.35
C SER A 360 5.53 3.47 2.75
N ILE A 361 6.71 4.02 2.43
CA ILE A 361 7.91 3.25 2.02
C ILE A 361 8.27 2.23 3.10
N TRP A 362 8.26 2.61 4.37
CA TRP A 362 8.60 1.73 5.48
C TRP A 362 7.58 0.59 5.65
N MET A 363 6.30 0.86 5.43
CA MET A 363 5.27 -0.19 5.51
C MET A 363 5.35 -1.15 4.32
N THR A 364 5.64 -0.64 3.11
CA THR A 364 5.95 -1.49 1.95
C THR A 364 7.18 -2.35 2.21
N CYS A 365 8.24 -1.77 2.78
CA CYS A 365 9.45 -2.48 3.20
C CYS A 365 9.16 -3.55 4.26
N MET A 366 8.31 -3.24 5.25
CA MET A 366 7.86 -4.21 6.25
C MET A 366 7.14 -5.39 5.58
N ALA A 367 6.16 -5.13 4.69
CA ALA A 367 5.45 -6.15 3.96
C ALA A 367 6.38 -7.02 3.09
N ILE A 368 7.34 -6.42 2.39
CA ILE A 368 8.38 -7.15 1.63
C ILE A 368 9.24 -8.02 2.56
N GLY A 369 9.64 -7.49 3.72
CA GLY A 369 10.37 -8.25 4.74
C GLY A 369 9.60 -9.50 5.20
N ILE A 370 8.28 -9.38 5.40
CA ILE A 370 7.41 -10.51 5.74
C ILE A 370 7.39 -11.55 4.61
N VAL A 371 7.26 -11.12 3.34
CA VAL A 371 7.31 -12.03 2.18
C VAL A 371 8.65 -12.77 2.11
N LEU A 372 9.75 -12.07 2.37
CA LEU A 372 11.09 -12.64 2.36
C LEU A 372 11.33 -13.63 3.51
N SER A 373 10.78 -13.35 4.71
CA SER A 373 10.76 -14.30 5.82
C SER A 373 10.07 -15.60 5.40
N ALA A 374 8.85 -15.52 4.84
CA ALA A 374 8.11 -16.70 4.38
C ALA A 374 8.82 -17.49 3.27
N SER A 375 9.65 -16.82 2.47
CA SER A 375 10.48 -17.45 1.44
C SER A 375 11.69 -18.22 1.99
N ASN A 376 12.06 -18.08 3.26
CA ASN A 376 13.29 -18.64 3.79
C ASN A 376 13.19 -20.18 3.95
N LYS A 377 13.79 -20.93 3.03
CA LYS A 377 13.68 -22.40 2.98
C LYS A 377 14.28 -23.13 4.20
N LYS A 378 15.32 -22.59 4.83
CA LYS A 378 15.98 -23.23 6.00
C LYS A 378 15.07 -23.19 7.23
N GLU A 379 14.46 -22.05 7.46
CA GLU A 379 13.49 -21.83 8.53
C GLU A 379 12.23 -22.68 8.34
N ASN A 380 11.74 -22.79 7.10
CA ASN A 380 10.66 -23.72 6.74
C ASN A 380 11.03 -25.23 6.90
N LEU A 381 12.29 -25.58 7.14
CA LEU A 381 12.74 -26.94 7.47
C LEU A 381 12.86 -27.11 8.98
N GLU A 382 13.38 -26.11 9.68
CA GLU A 382 13.49 -26.06 11.14
C GLU A 382 12.11 -26.03 11.82
N GLU A 383 11.14 -25.28 11.28
CA GLU A 383 9.72 -25.27 11.72
C GLU A 383 9.05 -26.65 11.61
N GLN A 384 9.54 -27.55 10.75
CA GLN A 384 9.01 -28.93 10.65
C GLN A 384 9.69 -29.89 11.63
N SER A 385 10.90 -29.58 12.10
CA SER A 385 11.69 -30.45 12.96
C SER A 385 11.58 -30.11 14.44
N HIS A 386 11.36 -28.83 14.79
CA HIS A 386 11.10 -28.41 16.16
C HIS A 386 9.59 -28.36 16.40
N GLY A 387 9.12 -29.11 17.41
CA GLY A 387 7.77 -28.95 17.94
C GLY A 387 7.55 -27.55 18.50
N ILE A 388 6.28 -27.16 18.69
CA ILE A 388 5.87 -25.86 19.22
C ILE A 388 6.57 -25.64 20.57
N ASP A 389 7.29 -24.53 20.69
CA ASP A 389 7.90 -24.11 21.95
C ASP A 389 6.80 -23.54 22.86
N GLU A 390 6.31 -24.38 23.76
CA GLU A 390 5.26 -24.03 24.72
C GLU A 390 5.68 -22.89 25.67
N THR A 391 6.98 -22.57 25.75
CA THR A 391 7.49 -21.48 26.59
C THR A 391 7.46 -20.12 25.89
N ASN A 392 7.28 -20.09 24.57
CA ASN A 392 7.25 -18.85 23.80
C ASN A 392 5.84 -18.22 23.80
N PRO A 393 5.66 -17.01 24.38
CA PRO A 393 4.35 -16.37 24.47
C PRO A 393 3.66 -16.16 23.12
N LEU A 394 4.42 -15.92 22.04
CA LEU A 394 3.85 -15.70 20.71
C LEU A 394 3.32 -17.01 20.10
N GLU A 395 3.92 -18.15 20.42
CA GLU A 395 3.46 -19.46 19.96
C GLU A 395 2.20 -19.88 20.69
N VAL A 396 2.19 -19.72 22.02
CA VAL A 396 1.00 -19.93 22.88
C VAL A 396 -0.16 -19.05 22.40
N LEU A 397 0.08 -17.74 22.20
CA LEU A 397 -0.93 -16.81 21.71
C LEU A 397 -1.43 -17.17 20.30
N SER A 398 -0.59 -17.73 19.45
CA SER A 398 -0.96 -18.08 18.08
C SER A 398 -1.98 -19.21 17.97
N GLY A 399 -2.27 -19.92 19.08
CA GLY A 399 -3.20 -21.06 19.12
C GLY A 399 -2.71 -22.25 18.30
N GLN A 400 -1.38 -22.43 18.27
CA GLN A 400 -0.76 -23.63 17.69
C GLN A 400 -0.76 -24.81 18.69
N LEU A 401 -0.90 -24.52 19.99
CA LEU A 401 -1.37 -25.43 21.02
C LEU A 401 -2.88 -25.62 20.91
#